data_AF-A0A7X5DRP0-F1
#
_entry.id   AF-A0A7X5DRP0-F1
#
_cell.length_a   1.000
_cell.length_b   1.000
_cell.length_c   1.000
_cell.angle_alpha   90.00
_cell.angle_beta   90.00
_cell.angle_gamma   90.00
#
_symmetry.space_group_name_H-M   'P 1'
#
loop_
_entity.id
_entity.type
_entity.pdbx_description
1 polymer ?
#
loop_
_entity_poly.entity_id
_entity_poly.type
_entity_poly.pdbx_seq_one_letter_code
_entity_poly.pdbx_strand_id
1 'polypeptide(L)'
;MGVIQMQRKKLIAVITGCVLTLTGCSATSSIQSDALFANFDIKPVKKIEVEQLPALNLSGPEYKLAANKQKSEGYISNGSTTTYDYSRLIIVGDSRACGMYTAVSAKNTSNEKIVYSTNNKLEYFICKVSQGFSWFSTTASNEVKKNADNNTAVVVWLGVNDIAGGDEQGAKNAAKKYADKLNQSAKAWNSDVYALCVTPSNPTSNSKLNKNTQAFNRTLEEKLDKSVTFLDNYDKILEKLKSGEYKTDASGIHYQQDCYRDIYSFIKSSVGSIGNKSADSAGDIDSLTGLPEDAFFFTKWESGQEGYAQAGGDNGKAYGKYQFDYRYSAIPFAAYCYTQDKENGTNFYKKLHEFRNYSTGDLAPGTEGSGKFTKAWKATYEESPKEFKAAQDAFAYAQYYQPVHDNLVKHGIDVDKRADVIKGVLFSYSIQHGSLTAANNIKGAVNNAMSDAEFIKAVYSDRMNRYPAYSSRYTEERDTALKMLK
;
A
#
# COMPACT_ATOMS: atom_id res chain seq x y z
N MET A 1 21.31 47.75 33.21
CA MET A 1 22.70 47.34 32.95
C MET A 1 22.74 45.82 33.04
N GLY A 2 23.16 45.01 32.07
CA GLY A 2 23.59 45.23 30.69
C GLY A 2 23.54 43.85 30.01
N VAL A 3 23.06 43.84 28.76
CA VAL A 3 22.92 42.67 27.88
C VAL A 3 24.28 42.35 27.24
N ILE A 4 24.68 41.08 27.16
CA ILE A 4 25.57 40.60 26.08
C ILE A 4 25.08 39.22 25.58
N GLN A 5 25.09 39.11 24.26
CA GLN A 5 24.54 38.10 23.38
C GLN A 5 25.66 37.19 22.83
N MET A 6 25.25 36.10 22.16
CA MET A 6 25.91 35.45 20.99
C MET A 6 27.01 34.37 21.29
N GLN A 7 27.20 33.24 20.57
CA GLN A 7 26.77 32.73 19.24
C GLN A 7 26.82 31.18 19.15
N ARG A 8 26.10 30.61 18.17
CA ARG A 8 26.14 29.22 17.66
C ARG A 8 27.40 28.92 16.84
N LYS A 9 27.90 27.67 16.85
CA LYS A 9 28.59 27.04 15.69
C LYS A 9 28.26 25.55 15.55
N LYS A 10 27.92 25.15 14.32
CA LYS A 10 27.72 23.79 13.82
C LYS A 10 29.08 23.08 13.66
N LEU A 11 29.12 21.75 13.82
CA LEU A 11 30.22 20.92 13.32
C LEU A 11 29.66 19.83 12.39
N ILE A 12 30.07 19.90 11.13
CA ILE A 12 29.97 18.84 10.12
C ILE A 12 31.35 18.19 10.08
N ALA A 13 31.43 16.87 10.15
CA ALA A 13 32.65 16.12 9.84
C ALA A 13 32.30 14.91 8.96
N VAL A 14 32.57 15.10 7.66
CA VAL A 14 32.87 14.04 6.70
C VAL A 14 34.34 13.69 6.92
N ILE A 15 34.73 12.41 6.91
CA ILE A 15 36.03 11.97 6.38
C ILE A 15 35.93 10.51 5.92
N THR A 16 36.28 10.38 4.65
CA THR A 16 36.56 9.22 3.81
C THR A 16 37.70 8.38 4.37
N GLY A 17 37.63 7.06 4.16
CA GLY A 17 38.58 6.09 4.70
C GLY A 17 39.97 6.08 4.05
N CYS A 18 40.87 5.31 4.65
CA CYS A 18 41.86 4.53 3.91
C CYS A 18 42.42 3.40 4.78
N VAL A 19 42.68 2.30 4.08
CA VAL A 19 43.10 0.96 4.49
C VAL A 19 44.53 0.96 5.04
N LEU A 20 44.79 0.12 6.05
CA LEU A 20 46.12 -0.48 6.28
C LEU A 20 45.96 -1.86 6.92
N THR A 21 46.11 -2.88 6.08
CA THR A 21 46.39 -4.27 6.46
C THR A 21 47.87 -4.39 6.81
N LEU A 22 48.20 -5.01 7.95
CA LEU A 22 49.44 -5.77 8.11
C LEU A 22 49.29 -6.82 9.22
N THR A 23 49.65 -8.02 8.82
CA THR A 23 49.64 -9.33 9.47
C THR A 23 50.75 -9.52 10.51
N GLY A 24 50.48 -10.33 11.54
CA GLY A 24 51.45 -11.35 12.00
C GLY A 24 51.79 -11.43 13.51
N CYS A 25 51.45 -12.60 14.07
CA CYS A 25 52.06 -13.31 15.22
C CYS A 25 51.67 -12.98 16.67
N SER A 26 50.70 -13.76 17.16
CA SER A 26 50.81 -14.78 18.23
C SER A 26 51.36 -14.42 19.62
N ALA A 27 50.45 -14.33 20.59
CA ALA A 27 50.67 -14.85 21.95
C ALA A 27 49.34 -15.25 22.59
N THR A 28 49.27 -16.50 23.06
CA THR A 28 48.12 -17.11 23.75
C THR A 28 47.98 -16.59 25.18
N SER A 29 46.78 -16.14 25.57
CA SER A 29 46.24 -16.38 26.93
C SER A 29 44.74 -16.10 26.96
N SER A 30 44.02 -17.03 27.57
CA SER A 30 42.59 -16.99 27.90
C SER A 30 42.30 -15.93 28.95
N ILE A 31 41.37 -14.99 28.69
CA ILE A 31 40.71 -14.21 29.75
C ILE A 31 39.23 -14.02 29.41
N GLN A 32 38.42 -14.41 30.39
CA GLN A 32 36.98 -14.22 30.57
C GLN A 32 36.50 -12.81 30.25
N SER A 33 35.31 -12.74 29.64
CA SER A 33 34.45 -11.58 29.70
C SER A 33 33.93 -11.41 31.13
N ASP A 34 34.35 -10.36 31.84
CA ASP A 34 33.66 -9.92 33.06
C ASP A 34 33.49 -8.40 33.13
N ALA A 35 32.22 -8.04 33.24
CA ALA A 35 31.61 -6.96 34.00
C ALA A 35 32.29 -5.57 34.05
N LEU A 36 31.76 -4.65 33.23
CA LEU A 36 31.96 -3.21 33.36
C LEU A 36 30.62 -2.48 33.54
N PHE A 37 29.79 -2.94 34.49
CA PHE A 37 28.65 -2.19 35.05
C PHE A 37 28.40 -2.60 36.51
N ALA A 38 29.43 -2.53 37.36
CA ALA A 38 29.25 -2.51 38.81
C ALA A 38 29.40 -1.05 39.25
N ASN A 39 28.26 -0.39 39.49
CA ASN A 39 28.04 0.70 40.46
C ASN A 39 26.73 1.44 40.16
N PHE A 40 25.60 0.84 40.53
CA PHE A 40 24.40 1.59 40.90
C PHE A 40 23.77 0.91 42.13
N ASP A 41 23.77 1.65 43.24
CA ASP A 41 23.18 1.29 44.51
C ASP A 41 21.64 1.37 44.40
N ILE A 42 20.96 0.23 44.39
CA ILE A 42 19.49 0.16 44.38
C ILE A 42 19.02 0.06 45.82
N LYS A 43 18.55 1.17 46.39
CA LYS A 43 17.74 1.15 47.61
C LYS A 43 16.35 0.61 47.29
N PRO A 44 15.81 -0.34 48.08
CA PRO A 44 14.44 -0.83 47.87
C PRO A 44 13.44 0.29 48.14
N VAL A 45 12.64 0.63 47.13
CA VAL A 45 11.54 1.59 47.27
C VAL A 45 10.41 0.94 48.06
N LYS A 46 10.04 1.58 49.17
CA LYS A 46 8.92 1.23 50.05
C LYS A 46 7.63 1.17 49.23
N LYS A 47 6.85 0.09 49.39
CA LYS A 47 5.54 -0.09 48.78
C LYS A 47 4.62 1.06 49.21
N ILE A 48 4.14 1.86 48.27
CA ILE A 48 3.15 2.92 48.52
C ILE A 48 1.79 2.23 48.59
N GLU A 49 1.13 2.30 49.75
CA GLU A 49 -0.30 2.00 49.85
C GLU A 49 -1.09 3.14 49.18
N VAL A 50 -1.92 2.78 48.21
CA VAL A 50 -2.74 3.74 47.47
C VAL A 50 -3.94 4.09 48.33
N GLU A 51 -3.87 5.25 48.97
CA GLU A 51 -5.01 5.90 49.62
C GLU A 51 -6.05 6.29 48.53
N GLN A 52 -7.32 5.93 48.76
CA GLN A 52 -8.42 6.17 47.84
C GLN A 52 -8.63 7.68 47.62
N LEU A 53 -8.27 8.19 46.45
CA LEU A 53 -8.72 9.50 45.98
C LEU A 53 -10.22 9.43 45.61
N PRO A 54 -11.01 10.47 45.92
CA PRO A 54 -12.45 10.44 45.69
C PRO A 54 -12.77 10.37 44.19
N ALA A 55 -13.81 9.60 43.85
CA ALA A 55 -14.26 9.40 42.48
C ALA A 55 -14.55 10.74 41.79
N LEU A 56 -13.90 10.96 40.64
CA LEU A 56 -14.16 12.10 39.78
C LEU A 56 -15.58 11.98 39.22
N ASN A 57 -16.49 12.88 39.61
CA ASN A 57 -17.83 12.95 39.01
C ASN A 57 -17.71 13.44 37.55
N LEU A 58 -17.80 12.50 36.61
CA LEU A 58 -17.75 12.72 35.16
C LEU A 58 -19.12 13.00 34.51
N SER A 59 -20.15 13.32 35.29
CA SER A 59 -21.43 13.76 34.72
C SER A 59 -21.33 15.20 34.19
N GLY A 60 -20.68 15.37 33.03
CA GLY A 60 -21.02 16.45 32.11
C GLY A 60 -22.47 16.28 31.62
N PRO A 61 -23.12 17.35 31.13
CA PRO A 61 -24.54 17.33 30.82
C PRO A 61 -24.87 16.21 29.81
N GLU A 62 -25.85 15.37 30.16
CA GLU A 62 -26.39 14.34 29.29
C GLU A 62 -26.83 14.95 27.95
N TYR A 63 -26.17 14.57 26.85
CA TYR A 63 -26.62 14.92 25.52
C TYR A 63 -27.59 13.84 25.03
N LYS A 64 -28.88 14.09 25.24
CA LYS A 64 -29.96 13.38 24.55
C LYS A 64 -29.94 13.84 23.09
N LEU A 65 -29.50 12.95 22.18
CA LEU A 65 -29.73 13.10 20.75
C LEU A 65 -31.24 13.25 20.51
N ALA A 66 -31.62 14.35 19.86
CA ALA A 66 -32.99 14.55 19.40
C ALA A 66 -33.38 13.38 18.48
N ALA A 67 -34.36 12.60 18.93
CA ALA A 67 -35.04 11.60 18.12
C ALA A 67 -35.72 12.30 16.94
N ASN A 68 -35.15 12.15 15.74
CA ASN A 68 -35.85 11.95 14.46
C ASN A 68 -34.95 12.27 13.27
N LYS A 69 -34.21 11.25 12.83
CA LYS A 69 -34.10 10.77 11.44
C LYS A 69 -33.21 9.53 11.51
N GLN A 70 -33.67 8.46 10.86
CA GLN A 70 -33.16 7.10 10.99
C GLN A 70 -31.62 7.06 11.08
N LYS A 71 -31.14 6.54 12.21
CA LYS A 71 -29.80 5.97 12.31
C LYS A 71 -29.65 4.96 11.17
N SER A 72 -28.69 5.17 10.28
CA SER A 72 -28.11 4.04 9.55
C SER A 72 -27.20 3.31 10.53
N GLU A 73 -27.79 2.39 11.30
CA GLU A 73 -27.04 1.28 11.89
C GLU A 73 -26.52 0.43 10.73
N GLY A 74 -25.34 0.79 10.23
CA GLY A 74 -24.59 0.06 9.22
C GLY A 74 -23.67 -0.99 9.84
N TYR A 75 -24.20 -1.82 10.75
CA TYR A 75 -23.66 -3.17 10.86
C TYR A 75 -24.04 -3.86 9.55
N ILE A 76 -23.07 -4.25 8.73
CA ILE A 76 -23.36 -5.03 7.52
C ILE A 76 -23.87 -6.40 7.99
N SER A 77 -25.20 -6.53 8.06
CA SER A 77 -25.91 -7.79 8.10
C SER A 77 -25.85 -8.44 6.73
N ASN A 78 -25.48 -9.71 6.69
CA ASN A 78 -25.62 -10.59 5.52
C ASN A 78 -26.96 -10.39 4.82
N GLY A 79 -26.93 -10.05 3.54
CA GLY A 79 -28.11 -10.09 2.68
C GLY A 79 -28.13 -8.99 1.63
N SER A 80 -27.72 -9.35 0.42
CA SER A 80 -27.98 -8.65 -0.85
C SER A 80 -27.44 -7.21 -0.94
N THR A 81 -26.23 -7.08 -1.48
CA THR A 81 -25.73 -5.80 -2.00
C THR A 81 -25.32 -6.00 -3.46
N THR A 82 -26.03 -5.32 -4.35
CA THR A 82 -25.57 -5.06 -5.71
C THR A 82 -24.17 -4.46 -5.64
N THR A 83 -23.17 -5.21 -6.09
CA THR A 83 -21.76 -4.84 -6.10
C THR A 83 -21.51 -3.75 -7.15
N TYR A 84 -21.10 -2.56 -6.71
CA TYR A 84 -20.41 -1.60 -7.56
C TYR A 84 -18.91 -1.86 -7.43
N ASP A 85 -18.28 -2.17 -8.55
CA ASP A 85 -16.91 -2.65 -8.63
C ASP A 85 -16.04 -1.63 -9.37
N TYR A 86 -15.52 -0.63 -8.64
CA TYR A 86 -14.73 0.47 -9.23
C TYR A 86 -13.42 -0.04 -9.81
N SER A 87 -13.04 0.39 -11.02
CA SER A 87 -11.70 0.11 -11.53
C SER A 87 -10.66 1.01 -10.88
N ARG A 88 -10.99 2.25 -10.49
CA ARG A 88 -10.05 3.21 -9.87
C ARG A 88 -10.51 3.74 -8.53
N LEU A 89 -9.55 4.03 -7.65
CA LEU A 89 -9.75 4.81 -6.42
C LEU A 89 -8.82 6.01 -6.41
N ILE A 90 -9.36 7.21 -6.26
CA ILE A 90 -8.58 8.43 -6.08
C ILE A 90 -8.78 8.93 -4.66
N ILE A 91 -7.72 8.97 -3.86
CA ILE A 91 -7.70 9.59 -2.54
C ILE A 91 -7.06 10.96 -2.64
N VAL A 92 -7.84 11.98 -2.29
CA VAL A 92 -7.40 13.37 -2.23
C VAL A 92 -7.21 13.78 -0.78
N GLY A 93 -6.06 14.34 -0.41
CA GLY A 93 -5.87 14.76 0.97
C GLY A 93 -4.65 15.63 1.26
N ASP A 94 -4.51 16.00 2.52
CA ASP A 94 -3.39 16.81 3.00
C ASP A 94 -2.24 15.93 3.53
N SER A 95 -1.43 16.48 4.43
CA SER A 95 -0.42 15.76 5.21
C SER A 95 -0.86 14.42 5.80
N ARG A 96 -2.12 14.25 6.23
CA ARG A 96 -2.63 12.98 6.74
C ARG A 96 -2.79 11.94 5.63
N ALA A 97 -3.20 12.34 4.43
CA ALA A 97 -3.22 11.44 3.28
C ALA A 97 -1.80 11.13 2.77
N CYS A 98 -0.84 12.06 2.89
CA CYS A 98 0.59 11.75 2.64
C CYS A 98 1.14 10.72 3.65
N GLY A 99 0.76 10.85 4.93
CA GLY A 99 1.07 9.87 5.98
C GLY A 99 0.45 8.50 5.68
N MET A 100 -0.81 8.48 5.24
CA MET A 100 -1.48 7.27 4.81
C MET A 100 -0.79 6.61 3.61
N TYR A 101 -0.44 7.39 2.58
CA TYR A 101 0.33 6.88 1.46
C TYR A 101 1.64 6.22 1.93
N THR A 102 2.39 6.90 2.82
CA THR A 102 3.65 6.37 3.34
C THR A 102 3.42 5.05 4.09
N ALA A 103 2.35 4.96 4.88
CA ALA A 103 1.99 3.77 5.62
C ALA A 103 1.62 2.59 4.70
N VAL A 104 0.82 2.82 3.65
CA VAL A 104 0.30 1.72 2.80
C VAL A 104 1.22 1.36 1.64
N SER A 105 2.09 2.27 1.20
CA SER A 105 3.02 2.04 0.08
C SER A 105 4.40 1.56 0.51
N ALA A 106 4.76 1.71 1.79
CA ALA A 106 6.13 1.56 2.31
C ALA A 106 7.19 2.42 1.58
N LYS A 107 6.77 3.41 0.76
CA LYS A 107 7.64 4.37 0.10
C LYS A 107 7.70 5.65 0.93
N ASN A 108 8.91 6.05 1.34
CA ASN A 108 9.13 7.34 1.98
C ASN A 108 8.93 8.46 0.95
N THR A 109 8.11 9.46 1.27
CA THR A 109 7.98 10.67 0.47
C THR A 109 8.42 11.87 1.29
N SER A 110 9.65 12.31 1.05
CA SER A 110 10.10 13.67 1.42
C SER A 110 9.57 14.72 0.44
N ASN A 111 8.87 14.29 -0.61
CA ASN A 111 8.33 15.17 -1.63
C ASN A 111 7.01 15.75 -1.19
N GLU A 112 6.96 17.08 -1.14
CA GLU A 112 5.79 17.86 -0.73
C GLU A 112 4.53 17.50 -1.52
N LYS A 113 4.64 17.00 -2.76
CA LYS A 113 3.53 16.65 -3.65
C LYS A 113 3.66 15.20 -4.12
N ILE A 114 2.64 14.39 -3.88
CA ILE A 114 2.50 13.05 -4.45
C ILE A 114 1.37 13.12 -5.49
N VAL A 115 1.68 12.71 -6.72
CA VAL A 115 0.67 12.43 -7.75
C VAL A 115 1.13 11.14 -8.43
N TYR A 116 0.34 10.06 -8.25
CA TYR A 116 0.48 8.66 -8.78
C TYR A 116 1.65 7.83 -8.17
N SER A 117 1.63 6.56 -7.74
CA SER A 117 0.69 5.44 -7.53
C SER A 117 1.29 4.51 -6.43
N THR A 118 0.56 3.49 -5.96
CA THR A 118 1.18 2.24 -5.46
C THR A 118 1.22 1.20 -6.58
N ASN A 119 2.29 0.38 -6.57
CA ASN A 119 2.41 -0.80 -7.40
C ASN A 119 1.11 -1.60 -7.24
N ASN A 120 0.34 -1.76 -8.33
CA ASN A 120 -0.69 -2.76 -8.49
C ASN A 120 -2.17 -2.48 -8.21
N LYS A 121 -2.67 -1.26 -8.48
CA LYS A 121 -4.05 -0.99 -8.97
C LYS A 121 -4.15 0.50 -9.31
N LEU A 122 -5.24 0.89 -9.96
CA LEU A 122 -5.61 2.25 -10.35
C LEU A 122 -5.95 3.11 -9.11
N GLU A 123 -5.06 3.10 -8.11
CA GLU A 123 -5.16 3.81 -6.84
C GLU A 123 -4.26 5.05 -6.88
N TYR A 124 -4.87 6.22 -6.75
CA TYR A 124 -4.24 7.52 -6.95
C TYR A 124 -4.23 8.27 -5.63
N PHE A 125 -3.05 8.61 -5.14
CA PHE A 125 -2.92 9.59 -4.06
C PHE A 125 -2.63 10.95 -4.65
N ILE A 126 -3.60 11.85 -4.56
CA ILE A 126 -3.45 13.27 -4.87
C ILE A 126 -3.36 13.98 -3.52
N CYS A 127 -2.14 14.05 -2.98
CA CYS A 127 -1.93 14.64 -1.66
C CYS A 127 -0.70 15.53 -1.57
N LYS A 128 -0.81 16.56 -0.73
CA LYS A 128 0.26 17.52 -0.48
C LYS A 128 0.22 18.02 0.96
N VAL A 129 1.39 18.10 1.60
CA VAL A 129 1.54 18.53 2.99
C VAL A 129 1.08 19.99 3.17
N SER A 130 0.47 20.27 4.32
CA SER A 130 -0.01 21.61 4.72
C SER A 130 -1.00 22.27 3.77
N GLN A 131 -1.78 21.47 3.02
CA GLN A 131 -2.80 22.00 2.12
C GLN A 131 -4.20 21.95 2.72
N GLY A 132 -5.03 22.89 2.26
CA GLY A 132 -6.44 23.00 2.59
C GLY A 132 -7.27 23.39 1.37
N PHE A 133 -8.34 24.14 1.59
CA PHE A 133 -9.36 24.37 0.57
C PHE A 133 -8.85 25.04 -0.72
N SER A 134 -7.92 25.99 -0.60
CA SER A 134 -7.37 26.73 -1.75
C SER A 134 -6.71 25.79 -2.77
N TRP A 135 -5.89 24.86 -2.29
CA TRP A 135 -5.25 23.86 -3.14
C TRP A 135 -6.23 22.82 -3.67
N PHE A 136 -7.20 22.40 -2.85
CA PHE A 136 -8.23 21.46 -3.26
C PHE A 136 -9.09 22.00 -4.40
N SER A 137 -9.61 23.22 -4.24
CA SER A 137 -10.54 23.86 -5.18
C SER A 137 -9.94 24.12 -6.57
N THR A 138 -8.61 24.11 -6.67
CA THR A 138 -7.84 24.37 -7.88
C THR A 138 -7.04 23.14 -8.32
N THR A 139 -5.87 22.94 -7.73
CA THR A 139 -4.86 21.97 -8.16
C THR A 139 -5.36 20.54 -8.01
N ALA A 140 -5.84 20.16 -6.82
CA ALA A 140 -6.26 18.78 -6.59
C ALA A 140 -7.49 18.42 -7.43
N SER A 141 -8.50 19.31 -7.48
CA SER A 141 -9.70 19.10 -8.30
C SER A 141 -9.40 18.97 -9.79
N ASN A 142 -8.41 19.70 -10.30
CA ASN A 142 -7.98 19.57 -11.69
C ASN A 142 -7.27 18.24 -11.96
N GLU A 143 -6.45 17.76 -11.02
CA GLU A 143 -5.84 16.43 -11.12
C GLU A 143 -6.90 15.32 -11.04
N VAL A 144 -7.91 15.43 -10.15
CA VAL A 144 -9.03 14.47 -10.13
C VAL A 144 -9.72 14.45 -11.50
N LYS A 145 -10.09 15.61 -12.03
CA LYS A 145 -10.80 15.71 -13.32
C LYS A 145 -10.04 15.08 -14.49
N LYS A 146 -8.70 15.09 -14.46
CA LYS A 146 -7.86 14.46 -15.49
C LYS A 146 -7.87 12.94 -15.44
N ASN A 147 -8.13 12.35 -14.27
CA ASN A 147 -7.89 10.93 -14.02
C ASN A 147 -9.14 10.14 -13.60
N ALA A 148 -10.20 10.83 -13.20
CA ALA A 148 -11.47 10.23 -12.88
C ALA A 148 -12.28 9.93 -14.15
N ASP A 149 -13.00 8.81 -14.11
CA ASP A 149 -14.03 8.44 -15.07
C ASP A 149 -15.21 7.74 -14.36
N ASN A 150 -16.16 7.25 -15.16
CA ASN A 150 -17.40 6.64 -14.66
C ASN A 150 -17.21 5.34 -13.89
N ASN A 151 -15.99 4.82 -13.79
CA ASN A 151 -15.66 3.67 -12.97
C ASN A 151 -14.61 4.00 -11.90
N THR A 152 -14.62 5.25 -11.44
CA THR A 152 -13.71 5.76 -10.42
C THR A 152 -14.47 6.12 -9.14
N ALA A 153 -13.97 5.66 -7.99
CA ALA A 153 -14.33 6.21 -6.68
C ALA A 153 -13.34 7.33 -6.32
N VAL A 154 -13.85 8.52 -5.99
CA VAL A 154 -13.03 9.65 -5.53
C VAL A 154 -13.34 9.92 -4.07
N VAL A 155 -12.36 9.76 -3.19
CA VAL A 155 -12.46 9.99 -1.76
C VAL A 155 -11.69 11.24 -1.38
N VAL A 156 -12.37 12.23 -0.81
CA VAL A 156 -11.74 13.48 -0.35
C VAL A 156 -11.63 13.48 1.16
N TRP A 157 -10.39 13.52 1.66
CA TRP A 157 -10.04 13.57 3.08
C TRP A 157 -9.21 14.83 3.39
N LEU A 158 -9.92 15.94 3.58
CA LEU A 158 -9.36 17.28 3.77
C LEU A 158 -10.14 18.07 4.81
N GLY A 159 -9.51 19.11 5.35
CA GLY A 159 -10.17 20.12 6.19
C GLY A 159 -9.43 20.43 7.48
N VAL A 160 -8.54 19.54 7.97
CA VAL A 160 -7.85 19.74 9.27
C VAL A 160 -7.04 21.04 9.30
N ASN A 161 -6.36 21.38 8.20
CA ASN A 161 -5.56 22.60 8.10
C ASN A 161 -6.40 23.88 8.07
N ASP A 162 -7.65 23.81 7.60
CA ASP A 162 -8.56 24.96 7.54
C ASP A 162 -9.29 25.20 8.87
N ILE A 163 -9.18 24.28 9.83
CA ILE A 163 -9.84 24.35 11.14
C ILE A 163 -8.89 24.35 12.34
N ALA A 164 -7.60 24.00 12.14
CA ALA A 164 -6.59 23.87 13.19
C ALA A 164 -6.38 25.14 14.04
N GLY A 165 -6.44 26.32 13.41
CA GLY A 165 -6.28 27.61 14.10
C GLY A 165 -7.59 28.34 14.42
N GLY A 166 -8.73 27.79 14.03
CA GLY A 166 -10.01 28.50 14.01
C GLY A 166 -10.88 28.32 15.27
N ASP A 167 -12.07 28.93 15.21
CA ASP A 167 -13.18 28.64 16.10
C ASP A 167 -14.22 27.73 15.41
N GLU A 168 -15.27 27.37 16.14
CA GLU A 168 -16.32 26.50 15.63
C GLU A 168 -17.06 27.11 14.43
N GLN A 169 -17.24 28.44 14.41
CA GLN A 169 -17.91 29.12 13.30
C GLN A 169 -17.05 29.13 12.03
N GLY A 170 -15.73 29.33 12.18
CA GLY A 170 -14.75 29.17 11.12
C GLY A 170 -14.75 27.77 10.54
N ALA A 171 -14.85 26.75 11.39
CA ALA A 171 -14.97 25.36 10.97
C ALA A 171 -16.25 25.09 10.14
N LYS A 172 -17.40 25.60 10.59
CA LYS A 172 -18.67 25.53 9.84
C LYS A 172 -18.56 26.24 8.48
N ASN A 173 -17.90 27.40 8.44
CA ASN A 173 -17.71 28.16 7.21
C ASN A 173 -16.77 27.43 6.23
N ALA A 174 -15.71 26.79 6.73
CA ALA A 174 -14.84 25.95 5.92
C ALA A 174 -15.60 24.76 5.34
N ALA A 175 -16.38 24.05 6.16
CA ALA A 175 -17.18 22.89 5.73
C ALA A 175 -18.13 23.23 4.57
N LYS A 176 -18.82 24.39 4.64
CA LYS A 176 -19.68 24.87 3.54
C LYS A 176 -18.91 25.00 2.21
N LYS A 177 -17.70 25.57 2.24
CA LYS A 177 -16.86 25.70 1.03
C LYS A 177 -16.51 24.33 0.44
N TYR A 178 -16.15 23.37 1.29
CA TYR A 178 -15.87 22.00 0.87
C TYR A 178 -17.10 21.32 0.27
N ALA A 179 -18.26 21.43 0.93
CA ALA A 179 -19.52 20.88 0.45
C ALA A 179 -19.91 21.45 -0.93
N ASP A 180 -19.89 22.78 -1.08
CA ASP A 180 -20.20 23.45 -2.35
C ASP A 180 -19.30 22.95 -3.48
N LYS A 181 -18.00 22.81 -3.20
CA LYS A 181 -17.04 22.31 -4.18
C LYS A 181 -17.29 20.84 -4.53
N LEU A 182 -17.55 19.99 -3.55
CA LEU A 182 -17.81 18.56 -3.76
C LEU A 182 -19.11 18.34 -4.54
N ASN A 183 -20.17 19.07 -4.22
CA ASN A 183 -21.46 19.01 -4.93
C ASN A 183 -21.31 19.47 -6.39
N GLN A 184 -20.47 20.48 -6.66
CA GLN A 184 -20.12 20.88 -8.02
C GLN A 184 -19.28 19.79 -8.72
N SER A 185 -18.27 19.26 -8.02
CA SER A 185 -17.32 18.30 -8.57
C SER A 185 -17.93 16.95 -8.90
N ALA A 186 -18.87 16.44 -8.10
CA ALA A 186 -19.57 15.18 -8.37
C ALA A 186 -20.30 15.18 -9.71
N LYS A 187 -20.81 16.36 -10.13
CA LYS A 187 -21.42 16.54 -11.45
C LYS A 187 -20.39 16.61 -12.58
N ALA A 188 -19.16 16.99 -12.27
CA ALA A 188 -18.12 17.33 -13.25
C ALA A 188 -17.06 16.23 -13.48
N TRP A 189 -16.84 15.35 -12.50
CA TRP A 189 -15.81 14.31 -12.56
C TRP A 189 -16.29 12.99 -13.17
N ASN A 190 -17.60 12.87 -13.43
CA ASN A 190 -18.20 11.66 -13.99
C ASN A 190 -17.78 10.43 -13.18
N SER A 191 -17.86 10.48 -11.85
CA SER A 191 -17.30 9.47 -10.93
C SER A 191 -18.14 9.44 -9.66
N ASP A 192 -18.04 8.37 -8.86
CA ASP A 192 -18.67 8.36 -7.55
C ASP A 192 -17.79 9.07 -6.53
N VAL A 193 -18.37 10.05 -5.84
CA VAL A 193 -17.63 10.96 -4.97
C VAL A 193 -18.00 10.70 -3.52
N TYR A 194 -16.97 10.62 -2.69
CA TYR A 194 -17.05 10.34 -1.27
C TYR A 194 -16.34 11.44 -0.49
N ALA A 195 -16.97 11.92 0.58
CA ALA A 195 -16.36 12.82 1.55
C ALA A 195 -16.03 12.03 2.81
N LEU A 196 -14.75 11.79 3.08
CA LEU A 196 -14.34 11.18 4.34
C LEU A 196 -14.31 12.24 5.43
N CYS A 197 -14.90 11.93 6.58
CA CYS A 197 -14.86 12.78 7.75
C CYS A 197 -13.41 13.19 8.08
N VAL A 198 -13.22 14.41 8.58
CA VAL A 198 -11.96 14.78 9.22
C VAL A 198 -11.89 13.94 10.50
N THR A 199 -10.95 13.00 10.54
CA THR A 199 -10.74 12.09 11.70
C THR A 199 -10.20 12.85 12.91
N PRO A 200 -10.39 12.35 14.14
CA PRO A 200 -9.99 13.03 15.37
C PRO A 200 -8.47 13.15 15.51
N SER A 201 -8.01 14.27 16.03
CA SER A 201 -6.66 14.45 16.57
C SER A 201 -6.57 13.89 18.00
N ASN A 202 -5.37 13.85 18.57
CA ASN A 202 -5.13 13.39 19.93
C ASN A 202 -6.10 14.05 20.93
N PRO A 203 -6.94 13.27 21.64
CA PRO A 203 -7.99 13.84 22.48
C PRO A 203 -7.47 14.63 23.69
N THR A 204 -6.25 14.33 24.14
CA THR A 204 -5.62 14.98 25.29
C THR A 204 -4.98 16.30 24.89
N SER A 205 -4.20 16.33 23.80
CA SER A 205 -3.48 17.54 23.39
C SER A 205 -4.26 18.46 22.44
N ASN A 206 -5.31 17.97 21.78
CA ASN A 206 -6.02 18.68 20.71
C ASN A 206 -7.55 18.76 20.91
N SER A 207 -8.03 18.93 22.15
CA SER A 207 -9.46 18.99 22.48
C SER A 207 -10.24 20.08 21.72
N LYS A 208 -9.66 21.29 21.58
CA LYS A 208 -10.26 22.39 20.80
C LYS A 208 -10.36 22.05 19.32
N LEU A 209 -9.31 21.47 18.74
CA LEU A 209 -9.30 21.02 17.35
C LEU A 209 -10.38 19.95 17.12
N ASN A 210 -10.51 18.98 18.02
CA ASN A 210 -11.56 17.95 17.93
C ASN A 210 -12.98 18.52 18.02
N LYS A 211 -13.19 19.61 18.77
CA LYS A 211 -14.48 20.33 18.77
C LYS A 211 -14.75 20.97 17.41
N ASN A 212 -13.76 21.64 16.83
CA ASN A 212 -13.86 22.23 15.49
C ASN A 212 -14.08 21.15 14.42
N THR A 213 -13.41 20.01 14.53
CA THR A 213 -13.54 18.85 13.64
C THR A 213 -14.97 18.31 13.62
N GLN A 214 -15.60 18.12 14.77
CA GLN A 214 -16.99 17.66 14.84
C GLN A 214 -17.97 18.68 14.23
N ALA A 215 -17.74 19.98 14.47
CA ALA A 215 -18.56 21.03 13.85
C ALA A 215 -18.38 21.09 12.32
N PHE A 216 -17.15 20.89 11.84
CA PHE A 216 -16.84 20.77 10.42
C PHE A 216 -17.55 19.57 9.81
N ASN A 217 -17.37 18.37 10.37
CA ASN A 217 -17.93 17.11 9.84
C ASN A 217 -19.45 17.17 9.76
N ARG A 218 -20.12 17.59 10.84
CA ARG A 218 -21.58 17.73 10.87
C ARG A 218 -22.08 18.70 9.80
N THR A 219 -21.43 19.85 9.68
CA THR A 219 -21.83 20.86 8.68
C THR A 219 -21.54 20.40 7.25
N LEU A 220 -20.47 19.64 7.05
CA LEU A 220 -20.14 19.05 5.75
C LEU A 220 -21.24 18.06 5.36
N GLU A 221 -21.51 17.06 6.20
CA GLU A 221 -22.55 16.05 5.98
C GLU A 221 -23.93 16.68 5.70
N GLU A 222 -24.35 17.66 6.51
CA GLU A 222 -25.62 18.39 6.34
C GLU A 222 -25.73 19.14 4.99
N LYS A 223 -24.61 19.46 4.35
CA LYS A 223 -24.54 20.29 3.13
C LYS A 223 -24.20 19.49 1.87
N LEU A 224 -23.82 18.23 1.99
CA LEU A 224 -23.57 17.39 0.84
C LEU A 224 -24.88 17.05 0.13
N ASP A 225 -24.87 17.19 -1.20
CA ASP A 225 -25.96 16.73 -2.05
C ASP A 225 -25.92 15.19 -2.13
N LYS A 226 -27.03 14.58 -2.52
CA LYS A 226 -27.19 13.11 -2.64
C LYS A 226 -26.19 12.44 -3.58
N SER A 227 -25.51 13.21 -4.44
CA SER A 227 -24.47 12.73 -5.35
C SER A 227 -23.10 12.58 -4.69
N VAL A 228 -22.97 12.91 -3.39
CA VAL A 228 -21.75 12.73 -2.62
C VAL A 228 -22.06 11.90 -1.38
N THR A 229 -21.35 10.79 -1.20
CA THR A 229 -21.53 9.91 -0.04
C THR A 229 -20.60 10.35 1.10
N PHE A 230 -21.16 10.61 2.28
CA PHE A 230 -20.36 10.90 3.48
C PHE A 230 -19.88 9.59 4.13
N LEU A 231 -18.59 9.50 4.44
CA LEU A 231 -18.00 8.36 5.13
C LEU A 231 -17.55 8.79 6.52
N ASP A 232 -18.10 8.14 7.55
CA ASP A 232 -17.80 8.45 8.95
C ASP A 232 -17.12 7.28 9.65
N ASN A 233 -15.92 7.52 10.16
CA ASN A 233 -15.19 6.64 11.06
C ASN A 233 -14.66 7.37 12.30
N TYR A 234 -15.18 8.56 12.59
CA TYR A 234 -14.64 9.46 13.63
C TYR A 234 -14.59 8.78 15.01
N ASP A 235 -15.72 8.23 15.46
CA ASP A 235 -15.84 7.65 16.80
C ASP A 235 -14.96 6.41 16.99
N LYS A 236 -14.84 5.58 15.96
CA LYS A 236 -13.97 4.39 15.98
C LYS A 236 -12.50 4.77 16.15
N ILE A 237 -12.02 5.80 15.44
CA ILE A 237 -10.66 6.29 15.60
C ILE A 237 -10.48 6.96 16.96
N LEU A 238 -11.49 7.71 17.43
CA LEU A 238 -11.45 8.38 18.74
C LEU A 238 -11.33 7.38 19.89
N GLU A 239 -12.09 6.28 19.85
CA GLU A 239 -12.05 5.22 20.86
C GLU A 239 -10.65 4.62 20.97
N LYS A 240 -10.04 4.27 19.83
CA LYS A 240 -8.70 3.70 19.77
C LYS A 240 -7.59 4.67 20.17
N LEU A 241 -7.78 5.98 19.92
CA LEU A 241 -6.88 7.01 20.46
C LEU A 241 -7.02 7.15 21.99
N LYS A 242 -8.23 7.02 22.54
CA LYS A 242 -8.48 7.09 23.99
C LYS A 242 -7.95 5.86 24.72
N SER A 243 -8.05 4.68 24.12
CA SER A 243 -7.51 3.43 24.69
C SER A 243 -5.98 3.35 24.62
N GLY A 244 -5.36 4.22 23.81
CA GLY A 244 -3.92 4.19 23.56
C GLY A 244 -3.49 3.12 22.54
N GLU A 245 -4.45 2.43 21.92
CA GLU A 245 -4.22 1.53 20.80
C GLU A 245 -3.61 2.29 19.62
N TYR A 246 -4.16 3.47 19.31
CA TYR A 246 -3.56 4.38 18.34
C TYR A 246 -2.77 5.48 19.02
N LYS A 247 -1.67 5.86 18.37
CA LYS A 247 -0.79 6.95 18.80
C LYS A 247 -0.68 8.02 17.73
N THR A 248 -0.40 9.23 18.20
CA THR A 248 -0.07 10.38 17.35
C THR A 248 1.38 10.78 17.54
N ASP A 249 1.89 11.59 16.63
CA ASP A 249 3.15 12.31 16.82
C ASP A 249 3.03 13.40 17.90
N ALA A 250 4.10 14.18 18.09
CA ALA A 250 4.15 15.27 19.07
C ALA A 250 3.16 16.41 18.77
N SER A 251 2.76 16.60 17.52
CA SER A 251 1.73 17.58 17.17
C SER A 251 0.33 17.12 17.60
N GLY A 252 0.15 15.82 17.77
CA GLY A 252 -1.14 15.21 18.06
C GLY A 252 -2.09 15.17 16.86
N ILE A 253 -1.62 15.53 15.66
CA ILE A 253 -2.44 15.61 14.44
C ILE A 253 -2.17 14.40 13.53
N HIS A 254 -0.91 13.97 13.42
CA HIS A 254 -0.51 12.87 12.55
C HIS A 254 -0.44 11.56 13.33
N TYR A 255 -0.91 10.49 12.71
CA TYR A 255 -0.96 9.17 13.34
C TYR A 255 0.31 8.36 13.10
N GLN A 256 0.46 7.28 13.87
CA GLN A 256 1.36 6.18 13.52
C GLN A 256 0.76 5.32 12.38
N GLN A 257 1.57 4.43 11.82
CA GLN A 257 1.24 3.70 10.58
C GLN A 257 -0.01 2.81 10.69
N ASP A 258 -0.25 2.21 11.84
CA ASP A 258 -1.39 1.35 12.16
C ASP A 258 -2.74 2.05 11.95
N CYS A 259 -2.91 3.23 12.54
CA CYS A 259 -4.12 4.04 12.38
C CYS A 259 -4.35 4.43 10.91
N TYR A 260 -3.28 4.81 10.20
CA TYR A 260 -3.39 5.12 8.77
C TYR A 260 -3.82 3.91 7.92
N ARG A 261 -3.30 2.71 8.21
CA ARG A 261 -3.70 1.47 7.52
C ARG A 261 -5.16 1.11 7.79
N ASP A 262 -5.66 1.35 9.01
CA ASP A 262 -7.05 1.09 9.36
C ASP A 262 -8.02 2.11 8.72
N ILE A 263 -7.64 3.39 8.67
CA ILE A 263 -8.40 4.40 7.91
C ILE A 263 -8.45 4.04 6.43
N TYR A 264 -7.32 3.61 5.85
CA TYR A 264 -7.27 3.16 4.46
C TYR A 264 -8.18 1.96 4.20
N SER A 265 -8.14 0.96 5.10
CA SER A 265 -9.00 -0.23 5.00
C SER A 265 -10.48 0.13 5.09
N PHE A 266 -10.85 1.06 5.98
CA PHE A 266 -12.20 1.59 6.06
C PHE A 266 -12.65 2.28 4.77
N ILE A 267 -11.79 3.08 4.14
CA ILE A 267 -12.10 3.71 2.85
C ILE A 267 -12.43 2.61 1.83
N LYS A 268 -11.54 1.63 1.67
CA LYS A 268 -11.70 0.55 0.70
C LYS A 268 -12.93 -0.31 0.94
N SER A 269 -13.32 -0.57 2.20
CA SER A 269 -14.55 -1.31 2.48
C SER A 269 -15.81 -0.49 2.21
N SER A 270 -15.73 0.84 2.33
CA SER A 270 -16.90 1.73 2.27
C SER A 270 -17.24 2.19 0.85
N VAL A 271 -16.25 2.28 -0.03
CA VAL A 271 -16.46 2.62 -1.44
C VAL A 271 -16.75 1.40 -2.31
N GLY A 272 -17.05 0.22 -1.73
CA GLY A 272 -17.21 -1.03 -2.50
C GLY A 272 -15.88 -1.65 -2.93
N SER A 273 -15.94 -2.89 -3.43
CA SER A 273 -14.75 -3.61 -3.91
C SER A 273 -14.09 -2.85 -5.07
N ILE A 274 -12.78 -2.65 -4.98
CA ILE A 274 -11.99 -2.11 -6.11
C ILE A 274 -11.61 -3.28 -7.02
N GLY A 275 -12.18 -3.27 -8.22
CA GLY A 275 -11.92 -4.19 -9.31
C GLY A 275 -12.95 -5.31 -9.41
N ASN A 276 -13.90 -5.14 -10.35
CA ASN A 276 -14.42 -6.13 -11.30
C ASN A 276 -15.68 -5.64 -12.01
N LYS A 277 -15.52 -5.12 -13.23
CA LYS A 277 -16.65 -5.11 -14.16
C LYS A 277 -17.07 -6.57 -14.36
N SER A 278 -18.31 -6.89 -14.04
CA SER A 278 -18.93 -8.17 -14.39
C SER A 278 -18.73 -8.46 -15.88
N ALA A 279 -17.89 -9.43 -16.17
CA ALA A 279 -18.05 -10.29 -17.33
C ALA A 279 -18.61 -11.60 -16.79
N ASP A 280 -19.78 -11.95 -17.27
CA ASP A 280 -20.42 -13.23 -17.00
C ASP A 280 -19.44 -14.39 -17.17
N SER A 281 -19.63 -15.40 -16.31
CA SER A 281 -19.01 -16.74 -16.30
C SER A 281 -17.94 -16.93 -15.21
N ALA A 282 -18.36 -17.68 -14.18
CA ALA A 282 -17.57 -18.42 -13.21
C ALA A 282 -16.07 -18.56 -13.57
N GLY A 283 -15.22 -17.80 -12.87
CA GLY A 283 -13.78 -17.90 -12.93
C GLY A 283 -13.15 -17.09 -11.80
N ASP A 284 -12.48 -17.80 -10.89
CA ASP A 284 -11.71 -17.36 -9.73
C ASP A 284 -11.12 -15.93 -9.80
N ILE A 285 -11.75 -14.97 -9.09
CA ILE A 285 -11.21 -13.61 -8.93
C ILE A 285 -10.09 -13.64 -7.90
N ASP A 286 -8.86 -13.65 -8.38
CA ASP A 286 -7.71 -13.32 -7.56
C ASP A 286 -6.63 -12.65 -8.41
N SER A 287 -6.50 -11.31 -8.29
CA SER A 287 -5.20 -10.70 -8.50
C SER A 287 -4.99 -9.38 -7.77
N LEU A 288 -3.94 -9.35 -6.94
CA LEU A 288 -3.46 -8.18 -6.19
C LEU A 288 -2.43 -7.38 -7.01
N THR A 289 -2.40 -7.58 -8.34
CA THR A 289 -1.38 -6.98 -9.23
C THR A 289 -1.80 -5.73 -10.00
N GLY A 290 -3.07 -5.34 -10.03
CA GLY A 290 -3.52 -4.15 -10.77
C GLY A 290 -3.16 -4.08 -12.24
N LEU A 291 -2.59 -5.15 -12.77
CA LEU A 291 -2.68 -5.51 -14.14
C LEU A 291 -4.02 -6.26 -14.27
N PRO A 292 -4.80 -6.03 -15.34
CA PRO A 292 -5.99 -6.84 -15.58
C PRO A 292 -5.60 -8.31 -15.72
N GLU A 293 -6.57 -9.22 -15.56
CA GLU A 293 -6.36 -10.66 -15.75
C GLU A 293 -5.69 -10.96 -17.10
N ASP A 294 -6.01 -10.16 -18.13
CA ASP A 294 -5.42 -10.22 -19.47
C ASP A 294 -3.88 -10.10 -19.47
N ALA A 295 -3.26 -9.47 -18.46
CA ALA A 295 -1.81 -9.37 -18.34
C ALA A 295 -1.15 -10.64 -17.76
N PHE A 296 -1.93 -11.58 -17.25
CA PHE A 296 -1.45 -12.87 -16.71
C PHE A 296 -1.57 -14.02 -17.70
N PHE A 297 -1.93 -13.76 -18.96
CA PHE A 297 -2.10 -14.80 -19.98
C PHE A 297 -0.91 -15.76 -20.08
N PHE A 298 0.30 -15.28 -19.75
CA PHE A 298 1.54 -16.05 -19.80
C PHE A 298 1.64 -17.14 -18.72
N THR A 299 0.90 -17.06 -17.61
CA THR A 299 1.06 -18.00 -16.49
C THR A 299 0.57 -19.40 -16.83
N LYS A 300 -0.22 -19.57 -17.90
CA LYS A 300 -0.59 -20.90 -18.42
C LYS A 300 0.61 -21.71 -18.90
N TRP A 301 1.69 -21.07 -19.34
CA TRP A 301 2.95 -21.73 -19.71
C TRP A 301 3.93 -21.86 -18.53
N GLU A 302 3.61 -21.28 -17.37
CA GLU A 302 4.44 -21.35 -16.16
C GLU A 302 3.91 -22.42 -15.20
N SER A 303 2.78 -22.17 -14.55
CA SER A 303 2.19 -23.04 -13.53
C SER A 303 1.04 -23.89 -14.05
N GLY A 304 0.56 -23.64 -15.27
CA GLY A 304 -0.63 -24.30 -15.82
C GLY A 304 -1.86 -24.12 -14.92
N GLN A 305 -2.71 -25.16 -14.87
CA GLN A 305 -3.97 -25.15 -14.12
C GLN A 305 -3.78 -25.10 -12.59
N GLU A 306 -2.65 -25.60 -12.08
CA GLU A 306 -2.35 -25.59 -10.63
C GLU A 306 -2.14 -24.17 -10.09
N GLY A 307 -1.77 -23.22 -10.98
CA GLY A 307 -1.73 -21.80 -10.64
C GLY A 307 -0.95 -21.50 -9.36
N TYR A 308 -1.61 -20.79 -8.46
CA TYR A 308 -1.07 -20.39 -7.16
C TYR A 308 -0.79 -21.54 -6.19
N ALA A 309 -1.49 -22.66 -6.33
CA ALA A 309 -1.32 -23.84 -5.47
C ALA A 309 -0.14 -24.71 -5.91
N GLN A 310 0.41 -24.47 -7.11
CA GLN A 310 1.51 -25.25 -7.66
C GLN A 310 2.66 -25.30 -6.64
N ALA A 311 3.10 -26.51 -6.29
CA ALA A 311 4.33 -26.70 -5.52
C ALA A 311 5.15 -27.84 -6.13
N GLY A 312 6.44 -27.59 -6.36
CA GLY A 312 7.36 -28.57 -6.95
C GLY A 312 7.34 -28.63 -8.48
N GLY A 313 7.03 -27.51 -9.14
CA GLY A 313 7.15 -27.34 -10.59
C GLY A 313 8.60 -27.39 -11.06
N ASP A 314 8.83 -27.42 -12.37
CA ASP A 314 10.17 -27.61 -12.97
C ASP A 314 11.00 -28.73 -12.30
N ASN A 315 10.43 -29.92 -12.20
CA ASN A 315 11.06 -31.08 -11.54
C ASN A 315 11.44 -30.83 -10.07
N GLY A 316 10.55 -30.18 -9.31
CA GLY A 316 10.75 -29.89 -7.88
C GLY A 316 11.49 -28.59 -7.58
N LYS A 317 11.76 -27.74 -8.58
CA LYS A 317 12.58 -26.52 -8.46
C LYS A 317 11.77 -25.24 -8.28
N ALA A 318 10.47 -25.25 -8.53
CA ALA A 318 9.67 -24.03 -8.58
C ALA A 318 8.33 -24.14 -7.86
N TYR A 319 7.78 -22.98 -7.47
CA TYR A 319 6.56 -22.87 -6.67
C TYR A 319 5.65 -21.73 -7.14
N GLY A 320 4.34 -21.92 -7.05
CA GLY A 320 3.33 -20.90 -7.30
C GLY A 320 3.05 -20.57 -8.76
N LYS A 321 2.15 -19.60 -8.95
CA LYS A 321 1.64 -19.15 -10.26
C LYS A 321 2.76 -18.67 -11.19
N TYR A 322 3.80 -18.10 -10.59
CA TYR A 322 4.93 -17.49 -11.28
C TYR A 322 6.19 -18.36 -11.29
N GLN A 323 6.08 -19.60 -10.82
CA GLN A 323 7.20 -20.56 -10.77
C GLN A 323 8.45 -19.98 -10.07
N PHE A 324 8.28 -19.52 -8.82
CA PHE A 324 9.38 -19.03 -8.01
C PHE A 324 10.44 -20.12 -7.81
N ASP A 325 11.57 -19.96 -8.50
CA ASP A 325 12.71 -20.86 -8.46
C ASP A 325 13.34 -20.89 -7.05
N TYR A 326 13.67 -22.10 -6.59
CA TYR A 326 14.24 -22.36 -5.27
C TYR A 326 15.56 -21.64 -4.99
N ARG A 327 16.35 -21.31 -6.03
CA ARG A 327 17.65 -20.62 -5.92
C ARG A 327 17.49 -19.13 -5.76
N TYR A 328 16.49 -18.56 -6.43
CA TYR A 328 16.44 -17.11 -6.65
C TYR A 328 15.25 -16.41 -6.00
N SER A 329 14.13 -17.10 -5.77
CA SER A 329 12.88 -16.41 -5.45
C SER A 329 11.97 -17.09 -4.45
N ALA A 330 11.99 -18.42 -4.29
CA ALA A 330 11.16 -19.10 -3.29
C ALA A 330 11.53 -18.70 -1.84
N ILE A 331 12.83 -18.66 -1.52
CA ILE A 331 13.33 -18.23 -0.19
C ILE A 331 13.05 -16.73 0.04
N PRO A 332 13.38 -15.81 -0.90
CA PRO A 332 12.97 -14.41 -0.79
C PRO A 332 11.46 -14.20 -0.65
N PHE A 333 10.63 -15.02 -1.30
CA PHE A 333 9.18 -14.96 -1.15
C PHE A 333 8.72 -15.37 0.25
N ALA A 334 9.31 -16.40 0.85
CA ALA A 334 9.06 -16.75 2.25
C ALA A 334 9.48 -15.62 3.21
N ALA A 335 10.60 -14.96 2.93
CA ALA A 335 11.03 -13.76 3.67
C ALA A 335 10.05 -12.60 3.51
N TYR A 336 9.54 -12.36 2.30
CA TYR A 336 8.50 -11.37 2.04
C TYR A 336 7.23 -11.66 2.84
N CYS A 337 6.76 -12.91 2.84
CA CYS A 337 5.60 -13.35 3.60
C CYS A 337 5.77 -13.11 5.12
N TYR A 338 6.95 -13.41 5.66
CA TYR A 338 7.28 -13.09 7.06
C TYR A 338 7.19 -11.59 7.35
N THR A 339 7.75 -10.76 6.47
CA THR A 339 7.68 -9.30 6.62
C THR A 339 6.24 -8.80 6.56
N GLN A 340 5.41 -9.33 5.64
CA GLN A 340 4.00 -8.96 5.56
C GLN A 340 3.24 -9.28 6.84
N ASP A 341 3.44 -10.47 7.42
CA ASP A 341 2.81 -10.82 8.70
C ASP A 341 3.29 -9.94 9.85
N LYS A 342 4.61 -9.70 9.91
CA LYS A 342 5.22 -8.86 10.96
C LYS A 342 4.73 -7.42 10.90
N GLU A 343 4.68 -6.82 9.71
CA GLU A 343 4.29 -5.42 9.53
C GLU A 343 2.80 -5.19 9.72
N ASN A 344 1.97 -6.18 9.37
CA ASN A 344 0.51 -6.07 9.48
C ASN A 344 -0.05 -6.66 10.79
N GLY A 345 0.79 -7.26 11.64
CA GLY A 345 0.34 -7.91 12.88
C GLY A 345 -0.51 -9.16 12.64
N THR A 346 -0.30 -9.86 11.52
CA THR A 346 -1.06 -11.05 11.09
C THR A 346 -0.23 -12.33 11.24
N ASN A 347 -0.83 -13.48 10.95
CA ASN A 347 -0.16 -14.78 10.97
C ASN A 347 -0.54 -15.66 9.76
N PHE A 348 -0.97 -15.06 8.65
CA PHE A 348 -1.49 -15.78 7.49
C PHE A 348 -0.44 -16.71 6.86
N TYR A 349 0.81 -16.27 6.85
CA TYR A 349 1.92 -16.97 6.21
C TYR A 349 2.84 -17.64 7.23
N LYS A 350 2.41 -17.79 8.49
CA LYS A 350 3.24 -18.30 9.60
C LYS A 350 3.95 -19.61 9.26
N LYS A 351 3.29 -20.49 8.51
CA LYS A 351 3.85 -21.78 8.07
C LYS A 351 5.07 -21.61 7.15
N LEU A 352 5.19 -20.49 6.45
CA LEU A 352 6.34 -20.19 5.58
C LEU A 352 7.49 -19.48 6.30
N HIS A 353 7.28 -18.98 7.51
CA HIS A 353 8.23 -18.08 8.17
C HIS A 353 9.60 -18.72 8.37
N GLU A 354 9.68 -20.01 8.75
CA GLU A 354 10.95 -20.67 9.04
C GLU A 354 11.89 -20.74 7.83
N PHE A 355 11.32 -20.83 6.62
CA PHE A 355 12.06 -21.03 5.38
C PHE A 355 12.79 -19.78 4.90
N ARG A 356 12.50 -18.60 5.47
CA ARG A 356 13.23 -17.36 5.18
C ARG A 356 14.73 -17.44 5.50
N ASN A 357 15.11 -18.38 6.37
CA ASN A 357 16.49 -18.60 6.81
C ASN A 357 17.16 -19.78 6.10
N TYR A 358 16.48 -20.44 5.16
CA TYR A 358 17.06 -21.55 4.42
C TYR A 358 18.12 -21.03 3.45
N SER A 359 19.13 -21.85 3.21
CA SER A 359 20.01 -21.71 2.07
C SER A 359 19.39 -22.35 0.82
N THR A 360 19.94 -22.03 -0.35
CA THR A 360 19.59 -22.71 -1.60
C THR A 360 19.79 -24.23 -1.52
N GLY A 361 20.77 -24.70 -0.76
CA GLY A 361 21.03 -26.12 -0.55
C GLY A 361 19.93 -26.81 0.26
N ASP A 362 19.41 -26.13 1.29
CA ASP A 362 18.33 -26.65 2.13
C ASP A 362 17.04 -26.85 1.33
N LEU A 363 16.79 -25.96 0.36
CA LEU A 363 15.60 -26.00 -0.50
C LEU A 363 15.83 -26.74 -1.84
N ALA A 364 16.99 -27.35 -2.06
CA ALA A 364 17.26 -28.05 -3.31
C ALA A 364 16.28 -29.22 -3.54
N PRO A 365 15.90 -29.53 -4.80
CA PRO A 365 14.96 -30.61 -5.08
C PRO A 365 15.41 -31.96 -4.48
N GLY A 366 14.48 -32.65 -3.82
CA GLY A 366 14.73 -33.97 -3.22
C GLY A 366 15.29 -33.94 -1.79
N THR A 367 15.58 -32.75 -1.24
CA THR A 367 15.96 -32.63 0.17
C THR A 367 14.75 -32.71 1.10
N GLU A 368 14.98 -33.01 2.39
CA GLU A 368 13.94 -32.90 3.42
C GLU A 368 13.36 -31.47 3.49
N GLY A 369 14.21 -30.46 3.33
CA GLY A 369 13.79 -29.05 3.34
C GLY A 369 12.82 -28.71 2.20
N SER A 370 13.09 -29.16 0.97
CA SER A 370 12.15 -29.01 -0.16
C SER A 370 10.81 -29.72 0.08
N GLY A 371 10.83 -30.87 0.75
CA GLY A 371 9.62 -31.58 1.18
C GLY A 371 8.80 -30.82 2.22
N LYS A 372 9.46 -30.22 3.22
CA LYS A 372 8.80 -29.37 4.24
C LYS A 372 8.21 -28.10 3.62
N PHE A 373 8.97 -27.43 2.75
CA PHE A 373 8.51 -26.22 2.07
C PHE A 373 7.28 -26.50 1.18
N THR A 374 7.29 -27.60 0.43
CA THR A 374 6.16 -28.03 -0.40
C THR A 374 4.89 -28.24 0.43
N LYS A 375 5.01 -28.85 1.61
CA LYS A 375 3.88 -29.03 2.53
C LYS A 375 3.39 -27.70 3.10
N ALA A 376 4.31 -26.83 3.52
CA ALA A 376 3.97 -25.52 4.04
C ALA A 376 3.30 -24.64 2.97
N TRP A 377 3.78 -24.67 1.73
CA TRP A 377 3.18 -23.95 0.59
C TRP A 377 1.72 -24.34 0.37
N LYS A 378 1.46 -25.65 0.25
CA LYS A 378 0.09 -26.16 0.07
C LYS A 378 -0.81 -25.82 1.26
N ALA A 379 -0.32 -26.02 2.48
CA ALA A 379 -1.07 -25.70 3.68
C ALA A 379 -1.39 -24.20 3.82
N THR A 380 -0.47 -23.31 3.45
CA THR A 380 -0.73 -21.86 3.43
C THR A 380 -1.74 -21.49 2.36
N TYR A 381 -1.67 -22.09 1.18
CA TYR A 381 -2.68 -21.89 0.13
C TYR A 381 -4.07 -22.37 0.58
N GLU A 382 -4.17 -23.54 1.21
CA GLU A 382 -5.44 -24.09 1.69
C GLU A 382 -6.06 -23.26 2.82
N GLU A 383 -5.24 -22.76 3.75
CA GLU A 383 -5.70 -22.00 4.91
C GLU A 383 -6.06 -20.55 4.60
N SER A 384 -5.34 -19.91 3.68
CA SER A 384 -5.52 -18.49 3.35
C SER A 384 -5.32 -18.26 1.85
N PRO A 385 -6.15 -18.86 0.99
CA PRO A 385 -5.94 -18.84 -0.46
C PRO A 385 -5.91 -17.41 -0.99
N LYS A 386 -6.85 -16.56 -0.59
CA LYS A 386 -6.93 -15.18 -1.05
C LYS A 386 -5.68 -14.38 -0.70
N GLU A 387 -5.24 -14.45 0.56
CA GLU A 387 -4.05 -13.75 1.05
C GLU A 387 -2.79 -14.29 0.38
N PHE A 388 -2.71 -15.60 0.18
CA PHE A 388 -1.53 -16.23 -0.40
C PHE A 388 -1.39 -15.97 -1.89
N LYS A 389 -2.49 -16.03 -2.65
CA LYS A 389 -2.51 -15.65 -4.06
C LYS A 389 -2.13 -14.16 -4.21
N ALA A 390 -2.69 -13.29 -3.37
CA ALA A 390 -2.34 -11.88 -3.31
C ALA A 390 -0.85 -11.60 -3.01
N ALA A 391 -0.27 -12.36 -2.08
CA ALA A 391 1.16 -12.25 -1.77
C ALA A 391 2.03 -12.66 -2.95
N GLN A 392 1.72 -13.77 -3.64
CA GLN A 392 2.46 -14.22 -4.81
C GLN A 392 2.44 -13.15 -5.92
N ASP A 393 1.27 -12.59 -6.17
CA ASP A 393 1.05 -11.51 -7.14
C ASP A 393 1.87 -10.25 -6.84
N ALA A 394 1.78 -9.74 -5.61
CA ALA A 394 2.51 -8.56 -5.19
C ALA A 394 4.03 -8.76 -5.30
N PHE A 395 4.51 -9.92 -4.85
CA PHE A 395 5.91 -10.27 -4.93
C PHE A 395 6.38 -10.40 -6.38
N ALA A 396 5.67 -11.15 -7.21
CA ALA A 396 6.05 -11.37 -8.59
C ALA A 396 6.09 -10.06 -9.38
N TYR A 397 5.09 -9.20 -9.21
CA TYR A 397 5.10 -7.91 -9.87
C TYR A 397 6.30 -7.04 -9.44
N ALA A 398 6.58 -6.97 -8.13
CA ALA A 398 7.68 -6.16 -7.62
C ALA A 398 9.05 -6.66 -8.10
N GLN A 399 9.22 -7.98 -8.22
CA GLN A 399 10.50 -8.59 -8.60
C GLN A 399 10.72 -8.69 -10.12
N TYR A 400 9.65 -8.89 -10.90
CA TYR A 400 9.77 -9.22 -12.32
C TYR A 400 9.20 -8.12 -13.22
N TYR A 401 7.98 -7.64 -12.98
CA TYR A 401 7.40 -6.63 -13.85
C TYR A 401 7.97 -5.22 -13.62
N GLN A 402 7.91 -4.71 -12.38
CA GLN A 402 8.25 -3.33 -12.06
C GLN A 402 9.66 -2.94 -12.53
N PRO A 403 10.71 -3.78 -12.37
CA PRO A 403 12.04 -3.40 -12.84
C PRO A 403 12.14 -3.31 -14.36
N VAL A 404 11.37 -4.10 -15.12
CA VAL A 404 11.30 -3.97 -16.59
C VAL A 404 10.62 -2.68 -16.98
N HIS A 405 9.46 -2.43 -16.38
CA HIS A 405 8.68 -1.21 -16.58
C HIS A 405 9.54 0.04 -16.36
N ASP A 406 10.15 0.16 -15.17
CA ASP A 406 10.91 1.34 -14.77
C ASP A 406 12.13 1.56 -15.66
N ASN A 407 12.77 0.46 -16.09
CA ASN A 407 13.88 0.54 -17.01
C ASN A 407 13.43 1.08 -18.38
N LEU A 408 12.34 0.55 -18.94
CA LEU A 408 11.83 1.00 -20.24
C LEU A 408 11.37 2.46 -20.22
N VAL A 409 10.63 2.87 -19.19
CA VAL A 409 10.19 4.26 -18.99
C VAL A 409 11.39 5.20 -18.83
N LYS A 410 12.40 4.80 -18.04
CA LYS A 410 13.65 5.56 -17.88
C LYS A 410 14.38 5.78 -19.21
N HIS A 411 14.23 4.87 -20.17
CA HIS A 411 14.81 4.98 -21.51
C HIS A 411 13.85 5.58 -22.54
N GLY A 412 12.75 6.19 -22.08
CA GLY A 412 11.82 6.94 -22.93
C GLY A 412 10.83 6.07 -23.71
N ILE A 413 10.63 4.81 -23.35
CA ILE A 413 9.56 3.98 -23.92
C ILE A 413 8.27 4.22 -23.13
N ASP A 414 7.20 4.62 -23.83
CA ASP A 414 5.92 5.02 -23.25
C ASP A 414 5.05 3.81 -22.82
N VAL A 415 5.55 2.95 -21.92
CA VAL A 415 4.84 1.73 -21.49
C VAL A 415 3.47 2.03 -20.87
N ASP A 416 3.37 3.09 -20.06
CA ASP A 416 2.14 3.48 -19.36
C ASP A 416 0.98 3.88 -20.29
N LYS A 417 1.27 4.25 -21.54
CA LYS A 417 0.27 4.65 -22.53
C LYS A 417 -0.21 3.50 -23.43
N ARG A 418 0.37 2.31 -23.25
CA ARG A 418 0.07 1.13 -24.08
C ARG A 418 -0.99 0.25 -23.45
N ALA A 419 -1.63 -0.58 -24.27
CA ALA A 419 -2.62 -1.56 -23.83
C ALA A 419 -2.08 -2.49 -22.74
N ASP A 420 -2.94 -2.92 -21.83
CA ASP A 420 -2.53 -3.76 -20.69
C ASP A 420 -1.92 -5.10 -21.09
N VAL A 421 -2.28 -5.65 -22.25
CA VAL A 421 -1.67 -6.87 -22.79
C VAL A 421 -0.17 -6.71 -23.01
N ILE A 422 0.31 -5.49 -23.32
CA ILE A 422 1.75 -5.19 -23.44
C ILE A 422 2.42 -5.43 -22.10
N LYS A 423 1.79 -5.04 -20.98
CA LYS A 423 2.32 -5.27 -19.63
C LYS A 423 2.50 -6.77 -19.36
N GLY A 424 1.56 -7.60 -19.82
CA GLY A 424 1.70 -9.06 -19.79
C GLY A 424 2.86 -9.60 -20.64
N VAL A 425 3.13 -9.01 -21.81
CA VAL A 425 4.30 -9.35 -22.64
C VAL A 425 5.61 -9.04 -21.93
N LEU A 426 5.72 -7.87 -21.30
CA LEU A 426 6.88 -7.47 -20.49
C LEU A 426 7.10 -8.45 -19.33
N PHE A 427 6.00 -8.77 -18.62
CA PHE A 427 6.02 -9.66 -17.46
C PHE A 427 6.45 -11.08 -17.85
N SER A 428 5.86 -11.65 -18.92
CA SER A 428 6.24 -12.96 -19.46
C SER A 428 7.73 -13.05 -19.77
N TYR A 429 8.28 -12.02 -20.43
CA TYR A 429 9.70 -12.00 -20.76
C TYR A 429 10.54 -11.99 -19.48
N SER A 430 10.18 -11.14 -18.51
CA SER A 430 10.90 -11.09 -17.23
C SER A 430 10.86 -12.39 -16.46
N ILE A 431 9.73 -13.10 -16.46
CA ILE A 431 9.59 -14.35 -15.70
C ILE A 431 10.53 -15.41 -16.25
N GLN A 432 10.60 -15.54 -17.57
CA GLN A 432 11.41 -16.59 -18.16
C GLN A 432 12.91 -16.27 -18.20
N HIS A 433 13.29 -14.99 -18.34
CA HIS A 433 14.69 -14.60 -18.62
C HIS A 433 15.30 -13.60 -17.62
N GLY A 434 14.55 -13.22 -16.59
CA GLY A 434 14.94 -12.19 -15.62
C GLY A 434 14.68 -10.77 -16.12
N SER A 435 14.43 -9.87 -15.18
CA SER A 435 13.96 -8.50 -15.47
C SER A 435 14.98 -7.63 -16.21
N LEU A 436 16.26 -7.70 -15.85
CA LEU A 436 17.29 -6.92 -16.54
C LEU A 436 17.47 -7.35 -18.01
N THR A 437 17.49 -8.66 -18.27
CA THR A 437 17.60 -9.22 -19.62
C THR A 437 16.39 -8.82 -20.46
N ALA A 438 15.18 -9.00 -19.92
CA ALA A 438 13.94 -8.62 -20.59
C ALA A 438 13.92 -7.13 -20.95
N ALA A 439 14.24 -6.25 -20.00
CA ALA A 439 14.27 -4.81 -20.23
C ALA A 439 15.24 -4.41 -21.35
N ASN A 440 16.46 -4.96 -21.34
CA ASN A 440 17.47 -4.63 -22.34
C ASN A 440 17.09 -5.11 -23.74
N ASN A 441 16.54 -6.31 -23.86
CA ASN A 441 16.14 -6.87 -25.15
C ASN A 441 14.92 -6.13 -25.71
N ILE A 442 13.89 -5.90 -24.88
CA ILE A 442 12.69 -5.16 -25.30
C ILE A 442 13.06 -3.75 -25.75
N LYS A 443 13.90 -3.04 -24.99
CA LYS A 443 14.41 -1.71 -25.35
C LYS A 443 15.07 -1.69 -26.74
N GLY A 444 15.81 -2.74 -27.09
CA GLY A 444 16.46 -2.85 -28.40
C GLY A 444 15.51 -3.21 -29.54
N ALA A 445 14.34 -3.78 -29.24
CA ALA A 445 13.39 -4.28 -30.23
C ALA A 445 12.28 -3.26 -30.58
N VAL A 446 12.02 -2.26 -29.74
CA VAL A 446 10.82 -1.41 -29.84
C VAL A 446 11.12 0.09 -29.84
N ASN A 447 10.15 0.89 -30.31
CA ASN A 447 10.16 2.34 -30.18
C ASN A 447 8.72 2.89 -30.05
N ASN A 448 8.58 4.18 -29.71
CA ASN A 448 7.26 4.80 -29.48
C ASN A 448 6.42 5.03 -30.74
N ALA A 449 7.00 4.93 -31.95
CA ALA A 449 6.23 5.05 -33.19
C ALA A 449 5.46 3.75 -33.54
N MET A 450 5.86 2.61 -32.95
CA MET A 450 5.17 1.33 -33.14
C MET A 450 3.79 1.36 -32.48
N SER A 451 2.78 0.92 -33.23
CA SER A 451 1.49 0.49 -32.68
C SER A 451 1.68 -0.67 -31.69
N ASP A 452 0.69 -0.92 -30.83
CA ASP A 452 0.80 -2.02 -29.87
C ASP A 452 0.90 -3.39 -30.54
N ALA A 453 0.25 -3.59 -31.70
CA ALA A 453 0.40 -4.82 -32.48
C ALA A 453 1.83 -5.00 -33.03
N GLU A 454 2.45 -3.92 -33.51
CA GLU A 454 3.85 -3.93 -33.97
C GLU A 454 4.81 -4.15 -32.80
N PHE A 455 4.55 -3.53 -31.65
CA PHE A 455 5.33 -3.73 -30.42
C PHE A 455 5.34 -5.20 -30.02
N ILE A 456 4.17 -5.85 -29.94
CA ILE A 456 4.05 -7.28 -29.59
C ILE A 456 4.85 -8.13 -30.56
N LYS A 457 4.65 -7.92 -31.87
CA LYS A 457 5.36 -8.67 -32.91
C LYS A 457 6.87 -8.49 -32.81
N ALA A 458 7.36 -7.25 -32.62
CA ALA A 458 8.78 -6.95 -32.52
C ALA A 458 9.43 -7.63 -31.31
N VAL A 459 8.79 -7.56 -30.13
CA VAL A 459 9.29 -8.23 -28.91
C VAL A 459 9.39 -9.73 -29.10
N TYR A 460 8.35 -10.38 -29.61
CA TYR A 460 8.38 -11.84 -29.79
C TYR A 460 9.29 -12.29 -30.93
N SER A 461 9.42 -11.51 -32.01
CA SER A 461 10.40 -11.77 -33.07
C SER A 461 11.83 -11.72 -32.52
N ASP A 462 12.19 -10.70 -31.74
CA ASP A 462 13.49 -10.62 -31.08
C ASP A 462 13.70 -11.79 -30.10
N ARG A 463 12.68 -12.14 -29.30
CA ARG A 463 12.73 -13.26 -28.34
C ARG A 463 12.94 -14.61 -29.04
N MET A 464 12.26 -14.87 -30.17
CA MET A 464 12.44 -16.09 -30.97
C MET A 464 13.83 -16.18 -31.61
N ASN A 465 14.37 -15.06 -32.08
CA ASN A 465 15.73 -15.02 -32.63
C ASN A 465 16.78 -15.30 -31.55
N ARG A 466 16.59 -14.79 -30.34
CA ARG A 466 17.53 -14.99 -29.22
C ARG A 466 17.44 -16.38 -28.59
N TYR A 467 16.23 -16.94 -28.49
CA TYR A 467 16.00 -18.22 -27.83
C TYR A 467 15.17 -19.16 -28.71
N PRO A 468 15.76 -19.68 -29.79
CA PRO A 468 15.04 -20.48 -30.79
C PRO A 468 14.46 -21.77 -30.21
N ALA A 469 15.02 -22.30 -29.12
CA ALA A 469 14.51 -23.48 -28.42
C ALA A 469 13.09 -23.30 -27.87
N TYR A 470 12.64 -22.05 -27.66
CA TYR A 470 11.31 -21.74 -27.12
C TYR A 470 10.37 -21.11 -28.16
N SER A 471 10.73 -21.14 -29.45
CA SER A 471 9.99 -20.45 -30.51
C SER A 471 8.53 -20.86 -30.63
N SER A 472 8.20 -22.14 -30.35
CA SER A 472 6.80 -22.59 -30.34
C SER A 472 5.99 -21.86 -29.28
N ARG A 473 6.48 -21.83 -28.03
CA ARG A 473 5.86 -21.09 -26.92
C ARG A 473 5.71 -19.61 -27.25
N TYR A 474 6.74 -18.99 -27.82
CA TYR A 474 6.70 -17.56 -28.16
C TYR A 474 5.75 -17.22 -29.28
N THR A 475 5.58 -18.12 -30.24
CA THR A 475 4.57 -17.99 -31.29
C THR A 475 3.17 -17.99 -30.67
N GLU A 476 2.88 -18.94 -29.79
CA GLU A 476 1.58 -19.02 -29.13
C GLU A 476 1.32 -17.84 -28.18
N GLU A 477 2.33 -17.41 -27.43
CA GLU A 477 2.25 -16.24 -26.57
C GLU A 477 1.96 -14.96 -27.36
N ARG A 478 2.69 -14.73 -28.46
CA ARG A 478 2.46 -13.61 -29.37
C ARG A 478 1.05 -13.62 -29.92
N ASP A 479 0.60 -14.77 -30.42
CA ASP A 479 -0.72 -14.89 -31.06
C ASP A 479 -1.85 -14.74 -30.03
N THR A 480 -1.62 -15.17 -28.79
CA THR A 480 -2.53 -14.92 -27.66
C THR A 480 -2.59 -13.42 -27.35
N ALA A 481 -1.44 -12.76 -27.18
CA ALA A 481 -1.37 -11.33 -26.91
C ALA A 481 -2.02 -10.48 -28.01
N LEU A 482 -1.80 -10.82 -29.28
CA LEU A 482 -2.42 -10.13 -30.41
C LEU A 482 -3.95 -10.28 -30.43
N LYS A 483 -4.49 -11.44 -30.02
CA LYS A 483 -5.94 -11.65 -29.92
C LYS A 483 -6.57 -10.86 -28.76
N MET A 484 -5.80 -10.59 -27.72
CA MET A 484 -6.24 -9.86 -26.52
C MET A 484 -6.08 -8.34 -26.67
N LEU A 485 -5.39 -7.88 -27.72
CA LEU A 485 -5.25 -6.46 -28.03
C LEU A 485 -6.60 -5.91 -28.50
N LYS A 486 -7.24 -5.09 -27.65
CA LYS A 486 -8.55 -4.45 -27.88
C LYS A 486 -8.42 -3.06 -28.48
#